data_AF-A0A7Y5Q1K2-F1
#
_entry.id   AF-A0A7Y5Q1K2-F1
#
_cell.length_a   1.000
_cell.length_b   1.000
_cell.length_c   1.000
_cell.angle_alpha   90.00
_cell.angle_beta   90.00
_cell.angle_gamma   90.00
#
_symmetry.space_group_name_H-M   'P 1'
#
loop_
_entity.id
_entity.type
_entity.pdbx_description
1 polymer ?
#
loop_
_entity_poly.entity_id
_entity_poly.type
_entity_poly.pdbx_seq_one_letter_code
_entity_poly.pdbx_strand_id
1 'polypeptide(L)'
;MERDAQALGRRKVTGLAGAAFACLAAGALWALVFPLNKNLWTSSFVLWCAGWSLVLLAGFHLALDVLRLGERPVFGAGVRFLEVIGANAITIYVLQSFLDFEALARLLLEARGALKLHPALVAGGGLGLKWLVLWLLWRARLFLRV
;
A
#
# COMPACT_ATOMS: atom_id res chain seq x y z
N MET A 1 4.98 28.53 -9.17
CA MET A 1 4.95 27.08 -9.48
C MET A 1 4.99 26.22 -8.22
N GLU A 2 6.06 26.14 -7.42
CA GLU A 2 6.07 25.30 -6.20
C GLU A 2 5.06 25.73 -5.13
N ARG A 3 4.91 27.04 -4.89
CA ARG A 3 3.92 27.58 -3.93
C ARG A 3 2.47 27.26 -4.33
N ASP A 4 2.17 27.25 -5.63
CA ASP A 4 0.84 26.95 -6.16
C ASP A 4 0.50 25.46 -6.03
N ALA A 5 1.49 24.59 -6.25
CA ALA A 5 1.37 23.15 -6.06
C ALA A 5 1.14 22.78 -4.58
N GLN A 6 1.85 23.44 -3.66
CA GLN A 6 1.63 23.26 -2.22
C GLN A 6 0.25 23.77 -1.77
N ALA A 7 -0.20 24.90 -2.29
CA ALA A 7 -1.53 25.43 -2.00
C ALA A 7 -2.64 24.50 -2.51
N LEU A 8 -2.48 23.93 -3.71
CA LEU A 8 -3.41 22.95 -4.26
C LEU A 8 -3.45 21.66 -3.43
N GLY A 9 -2.28 21.15 -3.02
CA GLY A 9 -2.18 19.97 -2.14
C GLY A 9 -2.91 20.18 -0.83
N ARG A 10 -2.72 21.33 -0.18
CA ARG A 10 -3.44 21.68 1.06
C ARG A 10 -4.96 21.72 0.85
N ARG A 11 -5.45 22.31 -0.24
CA ARG A 11 -6.90 22.34 -0.56
C ARG A 11 -7.48 20.94 -0.75
N LYS A 12 -6.73 20.02 -1.36
CA LYS A 12 -7.16 18.62 -1.50
C LYS A 12 -7.23 17.92 -0.16
N VAL A 13 -6.21 18.08 0.70
CA VAL A 13 -6.21 17.52 2.06
C VAL A 13 -7.39 18.05 2.87
N THR A 14 -7.65 19.37 2.83
CA THR A 14 -8.79 19.95 3.58
C THR A 14 -10.13 19.46 3.06
N GLY A 15 -10.30 19.32 1.75
CA GLY A 15 -11.50 18.74 1.15
C GLY A 15 -11.72 17.28 1.57
N LEU A 16 -10.65 16.46 1.51
CA LEU A 16 -10.70 15.06 1.94
C LEU A 16 -11.00 14.94 3.44
N ALA A 17 -10.37 15.75 4.29
CA ALA A 17 -10.62 15.76 5.73
C ALA A 17 -12.06 16.18 6.06
N GLY A 18 -12.61 17.18 5.35
CA GLY A 18 -14.00 17.60 5.50
C GLY A 18 -14.98 16.49 5.10
N ALA A 19 -14.74 15.84 3.95
CA ALA A 19 -15.56 14.71 3.51
C ALA A 19 -15.44 13.50 4.47
N ALA A 20 -14.25 13.24 5.00
CA ALA A 20 -14.02 12.19 5.99
C ALA A 20 -14.84 12.43 7.26
N PHE A 21 -14.77 13.65 7.80
CA PHE A 21 -15.56 14.04 8.97
C PHE A 21 -17.06 13.94 8.70
N ALA A 22 -17.53 14.41 7.54
CA ALA A 22 -18.93 14.30 7.15
C ALA A 22 -19.40 12.84 7.09
N CYS A 23 -18.60 11.93 6.50
CA CYS A 23 -18.93 10.50 6.44
C CYS A 23 -18.94 9.84 7.82
N LEU A 24 -17.96 10.14 8.69
CA LEU A 24 -17.90 9.61 10.05
C LEU A 24 -19.08 10.09 10.89
N ALA A 25 -19.39 11.40 10.83
CA ALA A 25 -20.53 11.98 11.53
C ALA A 25 -21.86 11.40 11.02
N ALA A 26 -22.05 11.31 9.69
CA ALA A 26 -23.23 10.71 9.11
C ALA A 26 -23.37 9.22 9.47
N GLY A 27 -22.28 8.46 9.44
CA GLY A 27 -22.27 7.05 9.84
C GLY A 27 -22.60 6.86 11.33
N ALA A 28 -22.07 7.69 12.21
CA ALA A 28 -22.36 7.65 13.65
C ALA A 28 -23.81 8.04 13.97
N LEU A 29 -24.35 9.07 13.32
CA LEU A 29 -25.74 9.48 13.48
C LEU A 29 -26.69 8.43 12.91
N TRP A 30 -26.37 7.87 11.73
CA TRP A 30 -27.15 6.80 11.12
C TRP A 30 -27.13 5.51 11.94
N ALA A 31 -26.05 5.27 12.70
CA ALA A 31 -25.95 4.14 13.61
C ALA A 31 -26.98 4.15 14.74
N LEU A 32 -27.57 5.31 15.07
CA LEU A 32 -28.63 5.42 16.08
C LEU A 32 -29.94 4.78 15.62
N VAL A 33 -30.24 4.82 14.32
CA VAL A 33 -31.45 4.24 13.72
C VAL A 33 -31.14 2.87 13.11
N PHE A 34 -29.97 2.73 12.51
CA PHE A 34 -29.52 1.53 11.82
C PHE A 34 -28.13 1.12 12.32
N PRO A 35 -28.04 0.25 13.34
CA PRO A 35 -26.79 -0.07 14.03
C PRO A 35 -25.65 -0.51 13.10
N LEU A 36 -24.43 -0.22 13.53
CA LEU A 36 -23.22 -0.68 12.84
C LEU A 36 -23.15 -2.21 12.92
N ASN A 37 -23.43 -2.88 11.79
CA ASN A 37 -23.35 -4.33 11.70
C ASN A 37 -22.44 -4.73 10.53
N LYS A 38 -21.27 -5.22 10.93
CA LYS A 38 -20.19 -5.72 10.06
C LYS A 38 -20.58 -6.97 9.25
N ASN A 39 -21.47 -7.82 9.77
CA ASN A 39 -21.90 -9.03 9.06
C ASN A 39 -22.89 -8.72 7.93
N LEU A 40 -23.72 -7.69 8.12
CA LEU A 40 -24.74 -7.27 7.15
C LEU A 40 -24.28 -6.11 6.26
N TRP A 41 -23.05 -5.63 6.46
CA TRP A 41 -22.48 -4.50 5.73
C TRP A 41 -23.45 -3.29 5.65
N THR A 42 -23.94 -2.88 6.82
CA THR A 42 -25.00 -1.87 6.91
C THR A 42 -24.58 -0.52 6.33
N SER A 43 -25.52 0.30 5.85
CA SER A 43 -25.19 1.61 5.26
C SER A 43 -24.51 2.57 6.26
N SER A 44 -24.82 2.47 7.56
CA SER A 44 -24.08 3.16 8.64
C SER A 44 -22.63 2.69 8.71
N PHE A 45 -22.41 1.38 8.60
CA PHE A 45 -21.09 0.77 8.60
C PHE A 45 -20.29 1.16 7.35
N VAL A 46 -20.92 1.23 6.18
CA VAL A 46 -20.31 1.73 4.94
C VAL A 46 -19.82 3.16 5.11
N LEU A 47 -20.67 4.07 5.61
CA LEU A 47 -20.29 5.47 5.85
C LEU A 47 -19.14 5.58 6.87
N TRP A 48 -19.19 4.77 7.93
CA TRP A 48 -18.14 4.72 8.93
C TRP A 48 -16.79 4.28 8.32
N CYS A 49 -16.77 3.19 7.56
CA CYS A 49 -15.59 2.70 6.87
C CYS A 49 -15.07 3.70 5.82
N ALA A 50 -15.96 4.28 5.02
CA ALA A 50 -15.61 5.28 4.02
C ALA A 50 -14.97 6.52 4.66
N GLY A 51 -15.50 6.97 5.81
CA GLY A 51 -14.91 8.04 6.60
C GLY A 51 -13.47 7.74 7.01
N TRP A 52 -13.20 6.55 7.57
CA TRP A 52 -11.84 6.13 7.91
C TRP A 52 -10.92 5.99 6.70
N SER A 53 -11.42 5.47 5.57
CA SER A 53 -10.66 5.43 4.32
C SER A 53 -10.25 6.82 3.84
N LEU A 54 -11.14 7.82 3.96
CA LEU A 54 -10.85 9.21 3.60
C LEU A 54 -9.86 9.87 4.58
N VAL A 55 -9.93 9.57 5.88
CA VAL A 55 -8.91 10.02 6.86
C VAL A 55 -7.53 9.50 6.47
N LEU A 56 -7.42 8.20 6.19
CA LEU A 56 -6.15 7.59 5.78
C LEU A 56 -5.64 8.18 4.46
N LEU A 57 -6.54 8.38 3.48
CA LEU A 57 -6.18 9.00 2.20
C LEU A 57 -5.67 10.44 2.38
N ALA A 58 -6.35 11.25 3.20
CA ALA A 58 -5.91 12.60 3.53
C ALA A 58 -4.55 12.58 4.24
N GLY A 59 -4.34 11.65 5.17
CA GLY A 59 -3.08 11.45 5.89
C GLY A 59 -1.93 11.09 4.95
N PHE A 60 -2.11 10.13 4.04
CA PHE A 60 -1.10 9.78 3.04
C PHE A 60 -0.83 10.93 2.07
N HIS A 61 -1.86 11.63 1.60
CA HIS A 61 -1.65 12.78 0.72
C HIS A 61 -0.86 13.90 1.43
N LEU A 62 -1.16 14.14 2.71
CA LEU A 62 -0.39 15.09 3.52
C LEU A 62 1.07 14.62 3.69
N ALA A 63 1.29 13.35 4.06
CA ALA A 63 2.62 12.80 4.34
C ALA A 63 3.52 12.68 3.11
N LEU A 64 2.94 12.41 1.93
CA LEU A 64 3.69 12.15 0.69
C LEU A 64 3.80 13.40 -0.20
N ASP A 65 2.73 14.18 -0.30
CA ASP A 65 2.67 15.28 -1.26
C ASP A 65 2.90 16.65 -0.63
N VAL A 66 2.43 16.88 0.60
CA VAL A 66 2.50 18.20 1.25
C VAL A 66 3.71 18.33 2.19
N LEU A 67 3.98 17.32 3.00
CA LEU A 67 5.14 17.26 3.89
C LEU A 67 6.36 16.79 3.09
N ARG A 68 6.96 17.72 2.36
CA ARG A 68 8.24 17.52 1.65
C ARG A 68 9.34 18.30 2.39
N LEU A 69 10.41 17.61 2.78
CA LEU A 69 11.64 18.26 3.25
C LEU A 69 12.57 18.41 2.04
N GLY A 70 12.48 19.55 1.35
CA GLY A 70 13.18 19.78 0.07
C GLY A 70 12.59 18.97 -1.09
N GLU A 71 13.43 18.43 -1.97
CA GLU A 71 12.99 17.64 -3.14
C GLU A 71 12.49 16.22 -2.77
N ARG A 72 12.61 15.81 -1.50
CA ARG A 72 12.29 14.44 -1.07
C ARG A 72 11.13 14.44 -0.05
N PRO A 73 10.18 13.50 -0.19
CA PRO A 73 9.14 13.31 0.82
C PRO A 73 9.77 12.80 2.13
N VAL A 74 9.19 13.18 3.27
CA VAL A 74 9.67 12.84 4.62
C VAL A 74 9.90 11.34 4.81
N PHE A 75 9.10 10.50 4.15
CA PHE A 75 9.16 9.05 4.24
C PHE A 75 9.85 8.36 3.04
N GLY A 76 10.68 9.08 2.27
CA GLY A 76 11.10 8.68 0.93
C GLY A 76 11.66 7.26 0.74
N ALA A 77 12.40 6.72 1.71
CA ALA A 77 12.94 5.35 1.61
C ALA A 77 11.86 4.26 1.78
N GLY A 78 11.00 4.39 2.80
CA GLY A 78 9.91 3.44 3.06
C GLY A 78 8.81 3.51 2.00
N VAL A 79 8.51 4.71 1.52
CA VAL A 79 7.53 4.93 0.44
C VAL A 79 7.98 4.24 -0.84
N ARG A 80 9.25 4.35 -1.21
CA ARG A 80 9.77 3.69 -2.41
C ARG A 80 9.74 2.16 -2.30
N PHE A 81 10.00 1.61 -1.11
CA PHE A 81 9.85 0.18 -0.87
C PHE A 81 8.40 -0.28 -1.08
N LEU A 82 7.42 0.45 -0.55
CA LEU A 82 6.00 0.18 -0.73
C LEU A 82 5.53 0.42 -2.18
N GLU A 83 6.08 1.43 -2.86
CA GLU A 83 5.77 1.75 -4.25
C GLU A 83 6.16 0.61 -5.19
N VAL A 84 7.36 0.03 -5.01
CA VAL A 84 7.83 -1.12 -5.80
C VAL A 84 6.86 -2.30 -5.68
N ILE A 85 6.36 -2.56 -4.48
CA ILE A 85 5.41 -3.65 -4.21
C ILE A 85 4.02 -3.31 -4.77
N GLY A 86 3.52 -2.10 -4.50
CA GLY A 86 2.19 -1.68 -4.89
C GLY A 86 2.01 -1.53 -6.39
N ALA A 87 3.00 -0.98 -7.10
CA ALA A 87 2.93 -0.74 -8.54
C ALA A 87 2.85 -2.03 -9.38
N ASN A 88 3.29 -3.16 -8.83
CA ASN A 88 3.32 -4.46 -9.50
C ASN A 88 2.63 -5.58 -8.69
N ALA A 89 1.68 -5.21 -7.82
CA ALA A 89 0.99 -6.15 -6.93
C ALA A 89 0.23 -7.26 -7.70
N ILE A 90 -0.47 -6.92 -8.79
CA ILE A 90 -1.17 -7.90 -9.62
C ILE A 90 -0.16 -8.83 -10.31
N THR A 91 0.92 -8.27 -10.85
CA THR A 91 1.97 -9.03 -11.54
C THR A 91 2.56 -10.11 -10.63
N ILE A 92 2.94 -9.76 -9.39
CA ILE A 92 3.52 -10.74 -8.47
C ILE A 92 2.47 -11.76 -7.98
N TYR A 93 1.21 -11.34 -7.84
CA TYR A 93 0.11 -12.25 -7.47
C TYR A 93 -0.10 -13.35 -8.53
N VAL A 94 -0.05 -12.97 -9.81
CA VAL A 94 -0.17 -13.93 -10.92
C VAL A 94 1.12 -14.74 -11.07
N LEU A 95 2.29 -14.09 -11.04
CA LEU A 95 3.59 -14.73 -11.28
C LEU A 95 3.92 -15.83 -10.26
N GLN A 96 3.56 -15.64 -8.99
CA GLN A 96 3.76 -16.67 -7.96
C GLN A 96 2.91 -17.93 -8.15
N SER A 97 1.89 -17.89 -9.03
CA SER A 97 1.15 -19.10 -9.43
C SER A 97 1.92 -19.95 -10.43
N PHE A 98 2.91 -19.37 -11.11
CA PHE A 98 3.76 -20.05 -12.10
C PHE A 98 5.17 -20.33 -11.59
N LEU A 99 5.69 -19.48 -10.70
CA LEU A 99 7.04 -19.58 -10.15
C LEU A 99 7.00 -19.81 -8.64
N ASP A 100 7.55 -20.94 -8.21
CA ASP A 100 7.82 -21.20 -6.79
C ASP A 100 9.11 -20.50 -6.37
N PHE A 101 8.94 -19.30 -5.80
CA PHE A 101 10.03 -18.47 -5.31
C PHE A 101 10.78 -19.12 -4.14
N GLU A 102 10.15 -20.00 -3.36
CA GLU A 102 10.81 -20.68 -2.26
C GLU A 102 11.69 -21.82 -2.80
N ALA A 103 11.20 -22.59 -3.77
CA ALA A 103 12.01 -23.58 -4.47
C ALA A 103 13.23 -22.95 -5.15
N LEU A 104 13.05 -21.79 -5.81
CA LEU A 104 14.15 -21.03 -6.39
C LEU A 104 15.13 -20.53 -5.33
N ALA A 105 14.64 -20.04 -4.19
CA ALA A 105 15.49 -19.63 -3.08
C ALA A 105 16.30 -20.79 -2.50
N ARG A 106 15.70 -21.99 -2.37
CA ARG A 106 16.42 -23.21 -1.94
C ARG A 106 17.53 -23.58 -2.92
N LEU A 107 17.26 -23.57 -4.22
CA LEU A 107 18.26 -23.86 -5.25
C LEU A 107 19.44 -22.88 -5.20
N LEU A 108 19.19 -21.60 -4.93
CA LEU A 108 20.21 -20.56 -4.87
C LEU A 108 20.98 -20.54 -3.54
N LEU A 109 20.29 -20.70 -2.41
CA LEU A 109 20.87 -20.55 -1.06
C LEU A 109 21.48 -21.85 -0.52
N GLU A 110 20.92 -23.00 -0.88
CA GLU A 110 21.39 -24.32 -0.44
C GLU A 110 22.20 -25.03 -1.53
N ALA A 111 22.80 -24.26 -2.45
CA ALA A 111 23.44 -24.79 -3.64
C ALA A 111 24.38 -25.98 -3.32
N ARG A 112 24.06 -27.13 -3.95
CA ARG A 112 24.72 -28.45 -3.82
C ARG A 112 24.65 -29.14 -2.44
N GLY A 113 23.77 -28.73 -1.53
CA GLY A 113 23.44 -29.50 -0.33
C GLY A 113 24.48 -29.46 0.80
N ALA A 114 25.43 -28.52 0.75
CA ALA A 114 26.50 -28.41 1.75
C ALA A 114 26.05 -27.70 3.05
N LEU A 115 25.04 -26.83 2.99
CA LEU A 115 24.45 -26.16 4.16
C LEU A 115 22.93 -26.32 4.12
N LYS A 116 22.35 -27.02 5.10
CA LYS A 116 20.90 -26.98 5.35
C LYS A 116 20.61 -25.71 6.13
N LEU A 117 20.05 -24.71 5.48
CA LEU A 117 19.72 -23.45 6.14
C LEU A 117 18.44 -23.60 6.94
N HIS A 118 18.30 -22.80 7.98
CA HIS A 118 17.05 -22.77 8.74
C HIS A 118 15.89 -22.38 7.80
N PRO A 119 14.71 -23.05 7.87
CA PRO A 119 13.59 -22.78 6.95
C PRO A 119 13.18 -21.31 6.85
N ALA A 120 13.34 -20.55 7.94
CA ALA A 120 13.08 -19.10 7.93
C ALA A 120 14.02 -18.31 6.99
N LEU A 121 15.28 -18.72 6.85
CA LEU A 121 16.23 -18.06 5.94
C LEU A 121 15.88 -18.32 4.48
N VAL A 122 15.42 -19.55 4.19
CA VAL A 122 14.93 -19.93 2.86
C VAL A 122 13.68 -19.13 2.50
N ALA A 123 12.70 -19.04 3.41
CA ALA A 123 11.51 -18.22 3.22
C ALA A 123 11.86 -16.73 3.03
N GLY A 124 12.81 -16.21 3.81
CA GLY A 124 13.36 -14.87 3.65
C GLY A 124 14.02 -14.65 2.28
N GLY A 125 14.76 -15.65 1.79
CA GLY A 125 15.31 -15.66 0.44
C GLY A 125 14.24 -15.60 -0.65
N GLY A 126 13.16 -16.37 -0.48
CA GLY A 126 12.01 -16.34 -1.39
C GLY A 126 11.34 -14.97 -1.42
N LEU A 127 11.15 -14.34 -0.26
CA LEU A 127 10.65 -12.97 -0.16
C LEU A 127 11.60 -11.95 -0.81
N GLY A 128 12.91 -12.10 -0.60
CA GLY A 128 13.93 -11.27 -1.24
C GLY A 128 13.92 -11.40 -2.76
N LEU A 129 13.74 -12.62 -3.28
CA LEU A 129 13.64 -12.89 -4.71
C LEU A 129 12.37 -12.28 -5.31
N LYS A 130 11.23 -12.41 -4.63
CA LYS A 130 9.98 -11.72 -5.02
C LYS A 130 10.18 -10.20 -5.09
N TRP A 131 10.82 -9.63 -4.07
CA TRP A 131 11.11 -8.19 -4.05
C TRP A 131 12.08 -7.78 -5.15
N LEU A 132 13.11 -8.56 -5.44
CA LEU A 132 14.04 -8.31 -6.54
C LEU A 132 13.34 -8.28 -7.89
N VAL A 133 12.45 -9.25 -8.15
CA VAL A 133 11.64 -9.27 -9.37
C VAL A 133 10.76 -8.01 -9.47
N LEU A 134 10.07 -7.66 -8.39
CA LEU A 134 9.26 -6.44 -8.33
C LEU A 134 10.10 -5.18 -8.58
N TRP A 135 11.31 -5.12 -8.01
CA TRP A 135 12.23 -4.02 -8.21
C TRP A 135 12.72 -3.91 -9.66
N LEU A 136 13.01 -5.05 -10.32
CA LEU A 136 13.37 -5.09 -11.73
C LEU A 136 12.22 -4.61 -12.63
N LEU A 137 10.99 -5.06 -12.36
CA LEU A 137 9.79 -4.62 -13.09
C LEU A 137 9.56 -3.12 -12.91
N TRP A 138 9.69 -2.62 -11.68
CA TRP A 138 9.57 -1.19 -11.37
C TRP A 138 10.65 -0.36 -12.08
N ARG A 139 11.91 -0.83 -12.10
CA ARG A 139 13.02 -0.17 -12.82
C ARG A 139 12.81 -0.19 -14.33
N ALA A 140 12.27 -1.28 -14.88
CA ALA A 140 11.94 -1.42 -16.29
C ALA A 140 10.66 -0.66 -16.70
N ARG A 141 9.94 -0.06 -15.73
CA ARG A 141 8.63 0.59 -15.94
C ARG A 141 7.60 -0.32 -16.62
N LEU A 142 7.72 -1.63 -16.40
CA LEU A 142 6.78 -2.63 -16.90
C LEU A 142 5.67 -2.79 -15.87
N PHE A 143 4.48 -2.33 -16.24
CA PHE A 143 3.29 -2.43 -15.40
C PHE A 143 2.22 -3.16 -16.19
N LEU A 144 1.70 -4.23 -15.59
CA LEU A 144 0.60 -4.99 -16.18
C LEU A 144 -0.67 -4.12 -16.06
N ARG A 145 -1.18 -3.66 -17.20
CA ARG A 145 -2.45 -2.93 -17.29
C ARG A 145 -3.53 -3.96 -17.57
N VAL A 146 -4.55 -4.00 -16.72
CA VAL A 146 -5.76 -4.81 -16.89
C VAL A 146 -6.89 -3.89 -17.31
#